data_AF-A0A814A274-F1
#
_entry.id   AF-A0A814A274-F1
#
_cell.length_a   1.000
_cell.length_b   1.000
_cell.length_c   1.000
_cell.angle_alpha   90.00
_cell.angle_beta   90.00
_cell.angle_gamma   90.00
#
_symmetry.space_group_name_H-M   'P 1'
#
loop_
_entity.id
_entity.type
_entity.pdbx_description
1 polymer ?
#
loop_
_entity_poly.entity_id
_entity_poly.type
_entity_poly.pdbx_seq_one_letter_code
_entity_poly.pdbx_strand_id
1 'polypeptide(L)'
;YPPFYDQDQFVTYKKILSGKIEFPRHFDYAAKQLLRKLLNVDQQSRLGSARDGGDEIKREQWFVGVNWSDVTELKYEPPIQPVVTSPGDTANFDSYDETDLKMVPVAAKYEIQLFKDF
;
A
#
# COMPACT_ATOMS: atom_id res chain seq x y z
N TYR A 1 10.23 9.01 6.75
CA TYR A 1 10.41 9.31 5.32
C TYR A 1 10.29 8.03 4.51
N PRO A 2 9.75 8.08 3.28
CA PRO A 2 9.75 6.95 2.36
C PRO A 2 11.18 6.41 2.11
N PRO A 3 11.36 5.13 1.74
CA PRO A 3 12.68 4.52 1.54
C PRO A 3 13.48 5.18 0.41
N PHE A 4 12.78 5.76 -0.57
CA PHE A 4 13.38 6.61 -1.60
C PHE A 4 12.66 7.96 -1.54
N TYR A 5 13.36 8.98 -1.08
CA TYR A 5 12.80 10.32 -0.96
C TYR A 5 13.87 11.35 -1.26
N ASP A 6 13.47 12.38 -2.00
CA ASP A 6 14.20 13.61 -2.22
C ASP A 6 13.20 14.74 -2.50
N GLN A 7 13.62 15.99 -2.36
CA GLN A 7 12.80 17.15 -2.75
C GLN A 7 12.68 17.22 -4.28
N ASP A 8 13.73 16.82 -5.00
CA ASP A 8 13.71 16.72 -6.45
C ASP A 8 13.21 15.32 -6.89
N GLN A 9 12.12 15.31 -7.65
CA GLN A 9 11.53 14.09 -8.20
C GLN A 9 12.51 13.29 -9.08
N PHE A 10 13.38 13.95 -9.85
CA PHE A 10 14.40 13.28 -10.65
C PHE A 10 15.44 12.57 -9.77
N VAL A 11 15.77 13.14 -8.62
CA VAL A 11 16.69 12.51 -7.65
C VAL A 11 16.01 11.30 -7.00
N THR A 12 14.71 11.40 -6.69
CA THR A 12 13.92 10.25 -6.22
C THR A 12 13.95 9.10 -7.21
N TYR A 13 13.79 9.36 -8.51
CA TYR A 13 13.90 8.33 -9.55
C TYR A 13 15.29 7.69 -9.61
N LYS A 14 16.35 8.50 -9.54
CA LYS A 14 17.73 7.98 -9.48
C LYS A 14 17.93 7.08 -8.26
N LYS A 15 17.35 7.44 -7.10
CA LYS A 15 17.41 6.62 -5.88
C LYS A 15 16.68 5.27 -6.07
N ILE A 16 15.48 5.27 -6.64
CA ILE A 16 14.72 4.04 -6.96
C ILE A 16 15.54 3.14 -7.89
N LEU A 17 16.06 3.69 -8.99
CA LEU A 17 16.86 2.94 -9.96
C LEU A 17 18.16 2.40 -9.35
N SER A 18 18.74 3.10 -8.37
CA SER A 18 19.94 2.62 -7.67
C SER A 18 19.68 1.42 -6.76
N GLY A 19 18.43 1.23 -6.30
CA GLY A 19 18.06 0.17 -5.36
C GLY A 19 18.73 0.25 -3.97
N LYS A 20 19.44 1.33 -3.66
CA LYS A 20 20.14 1.49 -2.38
C LYS A 20 19.18 1.95 -1.31
N ILE A 21 18.96 1.09 -0.31
CA ILE A 21 18.06 1.34 0.82
C ILE A 21 18.88 1.45 2.09
N GLU A 22 18.65 2.53 2.83
CA GLU A 22 19.24 2.74 4.15
C GLU A 22 18.22 2.43 5.24
N PHE A 23 18.59 1.56 6.17
CA PHE A 23 17.72 1.18 7.28
C PHE A 23 18.16 1.87 8.57
N PRO A 24 17.23 2.43 9.35
CA PRO A 24 17.52 2.91 10.69
C PRO A 24 18.12 1.82 11.59
N ARG A 25 18.89 2.23 12.61
CA ARG A 25 19.56 1.27 13.53
C ARG A 25 18.57 0.37 14.27
N HIS A 26 17.42 0.91 14.66
CA HIS A 26 16.38 0.21 15.42
C HIS A 26 15.52 -0.74 14.58
N PHE A 27 15.75 -0.84 13.27
CA PHE A 27 14.94 -1.66 12.39
C PHE A 27 15.27 -3.15 12.59
N ASP A 28 14.23 -3.98 12.70
CA ASP A 28 14.37 -5.43 12.91
C ASP A 28 15.13 -6.12 11.77
N TYR A 29 15.89 -7.17 12.10
CA TYR A 29 16.68 -7.89 11.12
C TYR A 29 15.83 -8.62 10.07
N ALA A 30 14.81 -9.37 10.49
CA ALA A 30 13.92 -10.09 9.57
C ALA A 30 13.13 -9.11 8.68
N ALA A 31 12.71 -7.96 9.23
CA ALA A 31 12.12 -6.88 8.43
C ALA A 31 13.08 -6.34 7.36
N LYS A 32 14.35 -6.09 7.70
CA LYS A 32 15.37 -5.65 6.73
C LYS A 32 15.54 -6.67 5.61
N GLN A 33 15.59 -7.97 5.94
CA GLN A 33 15.74 -9.03 4.94
C GLN A 33 14.54 -9.08 4.00
N LEU A 34 13.32 -9.05 4.55
CA LEU A 34 12.08 -9.01 3.76
C LEU A 34 12.08 -7.81 2.80
N LEU A 35 12.35 -6.60 3.31
CA LEU A 35 12.31 -5.38 2.52
C LEU A 35 13.37 -5.35 1.41
N ARG A 36 14.57 -5.90 1.63
CA ARG A 36 15.58 -6.03 0.58
C ARG A 36 15.12 -6.92 -0.58
N LYS A 37 14.42 -8.01 -0.28
CA LYS A 37 13.92 -8.93 -1.31
C LYS A 37 12.71 -8.36 -2.07
N LEU A 38 11.83 -7.62 -1.36
CA LEU A 38 10.67 -6.95 -1.97
C LEU A 38 11.07 -5.74 -2.83
N LEU A 39 12.04 -4.95 -2.37
CA LEU A 39 12.52 -3.75 -3.05
C LEU A 39 13.69 -4.05 -4.00
N ASN A 40 13.75 -5.27 -4.53
CA ASN A 40 14.73 -5.66 -5.53
C ASN A 40 14.41 -4.97 -6.87
N VAL A 41 15.42 -4.34 -7.46
CA VAL A 41 15.32 -3.62 -8.74
C VAL A 41 15.07 -4.60 -9.88
N ASP A 42 15.70 -5.78 -9.83
CA ASP A 42 15.41 -6.86 -10.78
C ASP A 42 14.05 -7.50 -10.45
N GLN A 43 13.12 -7.40 -11.39
CA GLN A 43 11.78 -7.95 -11.25
C GLN A 43 11.79 -9.47 -11.11
N GLN A 44 12.66 -10.19 -11.84
CA GLN A 44 12.65 -11.65 -11.81
C GLN A 44 13.17 -12.19 -10.47
N SER A 45 14.09 -11.45 -9.84
CA SER A 45 14.63 -11.76 -8.52
C SER A 45 13.84 -11.12 -7.37
N ARG A 46 12.72 -10.45 -7.65
CA ARG A 46 11.90 -9.79 -6.62
C ARG A 46 10.99 -10.81 -5.96
N LEU A 47 11.00 -10.84 -4.63
CA LEU A 47 10.14 -11.71 -3.84
C LEU A 47 8.67 -11.57 -4.25
N GLY A 48 8.00 -12.71 -4.47
CA GLY A 48 6.62 -12.78 -4.94
C GLY A 48 6.45 -12.70 -6.46
N SER A 49 7.55 -12.68 -7.22
CA SER A 49 7.51 -12.73 -8.69
C SER A 49 7.57 -14.16 -9.25
N ALA A 50 7.81 -15.16 -8.39
CA ALA A 50 7.75 -16.57 -8.73
C ALA A 50 6.29 -17.05 -8.90
N ARG A 51 6.11 -18.31 -9.34
CA ARG A 51 4.78 -18.91 -9.56
C ARG A 51 3.90 -18.92 -8.32
N ASP A 52 4.50 -18.98 -7.14
CA ASP A 52 3.81 -19.03 -5.84
C ASP A 52 3.33 -17.64 -5.36
N GLY A 53 3.75 -16.56 -6.03
CA GLY A 53 3.30 -15.21 -5.75
C GLY A 53 3.34 -14.82 -4.27
N GLY A 54 2.17 -14.43 -3.74
CA GLY A 54 2.03 -14.00 -2.35
C GLY A 54 2.41 -15.06 -1.31
N ASP A 55 2.31 -16.35 -1.63
CA ASP A 55 2.66 -17.41 -0.68
C ASP A 55 4.18 -17.49 -0.42
N GLU A 56 5.00 -17.01 -1.36
CA GLU A 56 6.44 -16.83 -1.15
C GLU A 56 6.70 -15.79 -0.05
N ILE A 57 5.97 -14.67 -0.09
CA ILE A 57 6.09 -13.58 0.89
C ILE A 57 5.67 -14.05 2.28
N LYS A 58 4.57 -14.79 2.37
CA LYS A 58 4.01 -15.33 3.62
C LYS A 58 4.99 -16.27 4.36
N ARG A 59 5.94 -16.88 3.66
CA ARG A 59 6.94 -17.81 4.21
C ARG A 59 8.20 -17.13 4.75
N GLU A 60 8.36 -15.83 4.57
CA GLU A 60 9.54 -15.11 5.05
C GLU A 60 9.62 -15.08 6.58
N GLN A 61 10.85 -15.01 7.11
CA GLN A 61 11.14 -15.03 8.55
C GLN A 61 10.37 -13.97 9.33
N TRP A 62 10.08 -12.83 8.71
CA TRP A 62 9.32 -11.74 9.32
C TRP A 62 7.90 -12.13 9.71
N PHE A 63 7.29 -13.08 9.00
CA PHE A 63 5.94 -13.56 9.24
C PHE A 63 5.88 -14.86 10.04
N VAL A 64 7.00 -15.31 10.60
CA VAL A 64 7.02 -16.49 11.49
C VAL A 64 6.10 -16.22 12.68
N GLY A 65 5.17 -17.15 12.92
CA GLY A 65 4.16 -17.04 13.97
C GLY A 65 2.81 -16.50 13.49
N VAL A 66 2.71 -15.99 12.26
CA VAL A 66 1.42 -15.57 11.68
C VAL A 66 0.66 -16.78 11.14
N ASN A 67 -0.51 -17.05 11.72
CA ASN A 67 -1.48 -17.97 11.12
C ASN A 67 -2.34 -17.24 10.08
N TRP A 68 -2.07 -17.46 8.80
CA TRP A 68 -2.76 -16.80 7.69
C TRP A 68 -4.25 -17.19 7.55
N SER A 69 -4.65 -18.37 8.02
CA SER A 69 -6.07 -18.75 8.07
C SER A 69 -6.82 -17.89 9.07
N ASP A 70 -6.24 -17.66 10.25
CA ASP A 70 -6.83 -16.82 11.28
C ASP A 70 -6.89 -15.33 10.87
N VAL A 71 -5.92 -14.85 10.07
CA VAL A 71 -5.99 -13.52 9.45
C VAL A 71 -7.17 -13.42 8.50
N THR A 72 -7.35 -14.44 7.64
CA THR A 72 -8.42 -14.46 6.63
C THR A 72 -9.80 -14.57 7.29
N GLU A 73 -9.90 -15.31 8.38
CA GLU A 73 -11.12 -15.48 9.18
C GLU A 73 -11.35 -14.35 10.20
N LEU A 74 -10.54 -13.28 10.16
CA LEU A 74 -10.66 -12.10 11.03
C LEU A 74 -10.62 -12.43 12.53
N LYS A 75 -9.82 -13.42 12.93
CA LYS A 75 -9.73 -13.86 14.34
C LYS A 75 -8.75 -13.07 15.18
N TYR A 76 -7.80 -12.36 14.55
CA TYR A 76 -6.88 -11.49 15.29
C TYR A 76 -7.59 -10.22 15.73
N GLU A 77 -7.37 -9.84 16.98
CA GLU A 77 -7.70 -8.49 17.42
C GLU A 77 -6.74 -7.50 16.74
N PRO A 78 -7.25 -6.49 16.01
CA PRO A 78 -6.38 -5.53 15.34
C PRO A 78 -5.68 -4.65 16.39
N PRO A 79 -4.38 -4.34 16.20
CA PRO A 79 -3.61 -3.54 17.16
C PRO A 79 -4.10 -2.08 17.23
N ILE A 80 -4.84 -1.62 16.23
CA ILE A 80 -5.44 -0.29 16.18
C ILE A 80 -6.93 -0.48 15.88
N GLN A 81 -7.77 -0.06 16.81
CA GLN A 81 -9.23 -0.01 16.64
C GLN A 81 -9.64 1.46 16.50
N PRO A 82 -10.14 1.89 15.32
CA PRO A 82 -10.55 3.27 15.13
C PRO A 82 -11.77 3.59 16.01
N VAL A 83 -11.80 4.79 16.56
CA VAL A 83 -12.94 5.26 17.35
C VAL A 83 -14.05 5.69 16.38
N VAL A 84 -15.23 5.10 16.52
CA VAL A 84 -16.41 5.41 15.72
C VAL A 84 -17.60 5.57 16.66
N THR A 85 -18.22 6.74 16.64
CA THR A 85 -19.27 7.13 17.60
C THR A 85 -20.69 6.96 17.06
N SER A 86 -20.86 6.97 15.73
CA SER A 86 -22.16 6.83 15.08
C SER A 86 -22.01 6.29 13.65
N PRO A 87 -23.09 5.78 13.02
CA PRO A 87 -23.05 5.30 11.64
C PRO A 87 -22.63 6.34 10.58
N GLY A 88 -22.73 7.64 10.90
CA GLY A 88 -22.33 8.75 10.02
C GLY A 88 -21.06 9.47 10.46
N ASP A 89 -20.29 8.88 11.37
CA ASP A 89 -19.08 9.50 11.91
C ASP A 89 -17.96 9.57 10.85
N THR A 90 -17.51 10.78 10.55
CA THR A 90 -16.43 11.07 9.60
C THR A 90 -15.14 11.54 10.29
N ALA A 91 -15.03 11.44 11.61
CA ALA A 91 -13.90 11.97 12.38
C ALA A 91 -12.53 11.34 12.03
N ASN A 92 -12.52 10.15 11.42
CA ASN A 92 -11.30 9.48 10.96
C ASN A 92 -10.89 9.89 9.53
N PHE A 93 -11.56 10.88 8.94
CA PHE A 93 -11.29 11.42 7.61
C PHE A 93 -10.88 12.89 7.70
N ASP A 94 -10.06 13.34 6.75
CA ASP A 94 -9.74 14.77 6.62
C ASP A 94 -10.97 15.56 6.17
N SER A 95 -11.06 16.81 6.61
CA SER A 95 -12.07 17.76 6.13
C SER A 95 -11.57 18.46 4.86
N TYR A 96 -12.39 18.47 3.82
CA TYR A 96 -12.14 19.17 2.56
C TYR A 96 -13.30 20.12 2.26
N ASP A 97 -13.04 21.15 1.46
CA ASP A 97 -14.09 22.05 0.98
C ASP A 97 -15.06 21.29 0.08
N GLU A 98 -16.36 21.42 0.34
CA GLU A 98 -17.39 20.83 -0.51
C GLU A 98 -17.46 21.56 -1.85
N THR A 99 -17.42 20.81 -2.94
CA THR A 99 -17.69 21.34 -4.28
C THR A 99 -19.20 21.27 -4.54
N ASP A 100 -19.81 22.37 -4.97
CA ASP A 100 -21.21 22.36 -5.37
C ASP A 100 -21.38 21.53 -6.66
N LEU A 101 -21.83 20.28 -6.49
CA LEU A 101 -22.06 19.34 -7.58
C LEU A 101 -23.08 19.87 -8.60
N LYS A 102 -23.93 20.85 -8.24
CA LYS A 102 -24.86 21.48 -9.18
C LYS A 102 -24.17 22.35 -10.22
N MET A 103 -22.93 22.77 -9.95
CA MET A 103 -22.12 23.56 -10.88
C MET A 103 -21.31 22.69 -11.85
N VAL A 104 -21.27 21.37 -11.64
CA VAL A 104 -20.55 20.45 -12.53
C VAL A 104 -21.38 20.20 -13.79
N PRO A 105 -20.84 20.46 -15.00
CA PRO A 105 -21.54 20.19 -16.25
C PRO A 105 -21.94 18.72 -16.36
N VAL A 106 -23.17 18.47 -16.81
CA VAL A 106 -23.62 17.10 -17.10
C VAL A 106 -22.89 16.60 -18.35
N ALA A 107 -22.36 15.37 -18.26
CA ALA A 107 -21.69 14.72 -19.38
C ALA A 107 -22.60 14.63 -20.61
N ALA A 108 -22.02 14.76 -21.79
CA ALA A 108 -22.77 14.66 -23.04
C ALA A 108 -23.29 13.23 -23.24
N LYS A 109 -24.38 13.09 -24.02
CA LYS A 109 -25.00 11.77 -24.26
C LYS A 109 -24.02 10.73 -24.84
N TYR A 110 -23.09 11.16 -25.69
CA TYR A 110 -22.07 10.26 -26.25
C TYR A 110 -21.02 9.83 -25.21
N GLU A 111 -20.76 10.66 -24.19
CA GLU A 111 -19.85 10.32 -23.09
C GLU A 111 -20.52 9.30 -22.18
N ILE A 112 -21.79 9.52 -21.83
CA ILE A 112 -22.60 8.56 -21.07
C ILE A 112 -22.69 7.21 -21.81
N GLN A 113 -22.75 7.24 -23.14
CA GLN A 113 -22.77 6.03 -23.97
C GLN A 113 -21.51 5.16 -23.81
N LEU A 114 -20.35 5.75 -23.50
CA LEU A 114 -19.09 5.01 -23.30
C LEU A 114 -19.11 4.12 -22.04
N PHE A 115 -20.03 4.38 -21.11
CA PHE A 115 -20.14 3.67 -19.83
C PHE A 115 -21.38 2.77 -19.75
N LYS A 116 -21.99 2.42 -20.88
CA LYS A 116 -23.21 1.59 -20.86
C LYS A 116 -23.03 0.19 -20.31
N ASP A 117 -21.81 -0.31 -20.34
CA ASP A 117 -21.45 -1.64 -19.88
C ASP A 117 -20.62 -1.60 -18.57
N PHE A 118 -20.61 -0.47 -17.87
CA PHE A 118 -20.02 -0.32 -16.53
C PHE A 118 -21.00 -0.80 -15.46
#